data_AF-A0A2V6YG35-F1
#
_entry.id   AF-A0A2V6YG35-F1
#
_cell.length_a   1.000
_cell.length_b   1.000
_cell.length_c   1.000
_cell.angle_alpha   90.00
_cell.angle_beta   90.00
_cell.angle_gamma   90.00
#
_symmetry.space_group_name_H-M   'P 1'
#
loop_
_entity.id
_entity.type
_entity.pdbx_description
1 polymer ?
#
loop_
_entity_poly.entity_id
_entity_poly.type
_entity_poly.pdbx_seq_one_letter_code
_entity_poly.pdbx_strand_id
1 'polypeptide(L)'
;MRFMRAFLVSVLLFAVGCATPPEVKQALVSLDRSYAENAKVMRQYGELVGTVSDRFDQLNRYVQYRAGLDLALLWATTNPPGKREAGVDPAAADAAYAGASAAVLGKEVLAVVNEIRLAGLPGRRGDDPAGGAVFTQGSADMDQLVRRLPRLVNAVAASVDRAAHAAPRERAAFDAYAKNVGALRQINATVKRYLDIDVTVAPQDVREIADAIREIQR
;
A
#
# COMPACT_ATOMS: atom_id res chain seq x y z
N MET A 1 41.76 -32.14 42.04
CA MET A 1 40.73 -31.39 41.26
C MET A 1 40.15 -32.15 40.04
N ARG A 2 40.27 -33.49 39.95
CA ARG A 2 39.61 -34.30 38.88
C ARG A 2 38.34 -35.02 39.35
N PHE A 3 38.15 -35.24 40.65
CA PHE A 3 36.98 -35.93 41.22
C PHE A 3 35.70 -35.09 41.30
N MET A 4 35.81 -33.75 41.34
CA MET A 4 34.64 -32.85 41.45
C MET A 4 33.91 -32.63 40.12
N ARG A 5 34.59 -32.85 38.97
CA ARG A 5 33.97 -32.78 37.64
C ARG A 5 33.19 -34.06 37.29
N ALA A 6 33.61 -35.21 37.79
CA ALA A 6 32.90 -36.47 37.59
C ALA A 6 31.57 -36.49 38.36
N PHE A 7 31.53 -35.91 39.57
CA PHE A 7 30.33 -35.86 40.39
C PHE A 7 29.23 -34.94 39.82
N LEU A 8 29.62 -33.83 39.19
CA LEU A 8 28.71 -32.87 38.56
C LEU A 8 28.07 -33.41 37.26
N VAL A 9 28.81 -34.25 36.53
CA VAL A 9 28.29 -34.96 35.33
C VAL A 9 27.32 -36.09 35.75
N SER A 10 27.59 -36.78 36.85
CA SER A 10 26.67 -37.81 37.38
C SER A 10 25.35 -37.21 37.89
N VAL A 11 25.35 -36.03 38.51
CA VAL A 11 24.12 -35.36 38.97
C VAL A 11 23.28 -34.83 37.78
N LEU A 12 23.91 -34.41 36.68
CA LEU A 12 23.21 -34.05 35.43
C LEU A 12 22.64 -35.27 34.68
N LEU A 13 23.25 -36.45 34.83
CA LEU A 13 22.74 -37.72 34.28
C LEU A 13 21.59 -38.33 35.11
N PHE A 14 21.46 -37.99 36.40
CA PHE A 14 20.35 -38.45 37.24
C PHE A 14 19.04 -37.65 37.06
N ALA A 15 19.07 -36.51 36.34
CA ALA A 15 17.88 -35.74 35.98
C ALA A 15 17.23 -36.20 34.64
N VAL A 16 17.63 -37.34 34.09
CA VAL A 16 17.15 -37.88 32.80
C VAL A 16 15.93 -38.81 32.98
N GLY A 17 15.33 -38.86 34.18
CA GLY A 17 14.27 -39.81 34.54
C GLY A 17 12.90 -39.23 34.89
N CYS A 18 12.64 -37.93 34.72
CA CYS A 18 11.31 -37.38 34.98
C CYS A 18 10.55 -37.27 33.66
N ALA A 19 9.65 -38.24 33.43
CA ALA A 19 8.62 -38.16 32.40
C ALA A 19 8.02 -36.75 32.38
N THR A 20 8.00 -36.12 31.22
CA THR A 20 7.52 -34.74 31.14
C THR A 20 6.06 -34.65 31.56
N PRO A 21 5.70 -33.70 32.46
CA PRO A 21 4.36 -33.63 33.01
C PRO A 21 3.32 -33.45 31.88
N PRO A 22 2.18 -34.16 31.94
CA PRO A 22 1.14 -34.07 30.92
C PRO A 22 0.65 -32.63 30.70
N GLU A 23 0.74 -31.77 31.71
CA GLU A 23 0.43 -30.34 31.63
C GLU A 23 1.31 -29.60 30.61
N VAL A 24 2.59 -29.97 30.48
CA VAL A 24 3.53 -29.36 29.53
C VAL A 24 3.18 -29.79 28.10
N LYS A 25 2.83 -31.06 27.89
CA LYS A 25 2.38 -31.56 26.59
C LYS A 25 1.07 -30.91 26.16
N GLN A 26 0.12 -30.75 27.09
CA GLN A 26 -1.14 -30.04 26.84
C GLN A 26 -0.91 -28.56 26.54
N ALA A 27 0.02 -27.89 27.24
CA ALA A 27 0.39 -26.50 26.99
C ALA A 27 1.01 -26.29 25.60
N LEU A 28 1.83 -27.22 25.11
CA LEU A 28 2.40 -27.13 23.76
C LEU A 28 1.35 -27.34 22.66
N VAL A 29 0.41 -28.26 22.89
CA VAL A 29 -0.73 -28.47 21.97
C VAL A 29 -1.65 -27.24 21.96
N SER A 30 -1.93 -26.64 23.12
CA SER A 30 -2.73 -25.42 23.20
C SER A 30 -2.01 -24.22 22.56
N LEU A 31 -0.67 -24.16 22.67
CA LEU A 31 0.15 -23.15 22.03
C LEU A 31 0.22 -23.30 20.50
N ASP A 32 0.34 -24.51 19.96
CA ASP A 32 0.27 -24.71 18.49
C ASP A 32 -1.12 -24.35 17.95
N ARG A 33 -2.18 -24.70 18.70
CA ARG A 33 -3.55 -24.31 18.36
C ARG A 33 -3.72 -22.79 18.37
N SER A 34 -3.16 -22.09 19.37
CA SER A 34 -3.24 -20.63 19.42
C SER A 34 -2.44 -19.96 18.31
N TYR A 35 -1.28 -20.51 17.91
CA TYR A 35 -0.56 -20.04 16.72
C TYR A 35 -1.34 -20.25 15.44
N ALA A 36 -2.03 -21.38 15.29
CA ALA A 36 -2.86 -21.66 14.13
C ALA A 36 -4.08 -20.71 14.05
N GLU A 37 -4.73 -20.44 15.19
CA GLU A 37 -5.85 -19.49 15.28
C GLU A 37 -5.38 -18.06 15.03
N ASN A 38 -4.25 -17.63 15.58
CA ASN A 38 -3.65 -16.32 15.32
C ASN A 38 -3.26 -16.14 13.84
N ALA A 39 -2.65 -17.16 13.21
CA ALA A 39 -2.34 -17.12 11.78
C ALA A 39 -3.61 -17.04 10.91
N LYS A 40 -4.72 -17.64 11.36
CA LYS A 40 -6.01 -17.51 10.68
C LYS A 40 -6.55 -16.08 10.79
N VAL A 41 -6.56 -15.49 11.99
CA VAL A 41 -7.00 -14.11 12.21
C VAL A 41 -6.17 -13.12 11.40
N MET A 42 -4.85 -13.27 11.36
CA MET A 42 -3.98 -12.36 10.61
C MET A 42 -4.14 -12.47 9.10
N ARG A 43 -4.42 -13.67 8.57
CA ARG A 43 -4.80 -13.81 7.16
C ARG A 43 -6.11 -13.10 6.85
N GLN A 44 -7.14 -13.29 7.67
CA GLN A 44 -8.43 -12.61 7.50
C GLN A 44 -8.30 -11.09 7.60
N TYR A 45 -7.47 -10.60 8.51
CA TYR A 45 -7.19 -9.18 8.64
C TYR A 45 -6.43 -8.64 7.42
N GLY A 46 -5.43 -9.38 6.91
CA GLY A 46 -4.72 -9.02 5.68
C GLY A 46 -5.63 -8.97 4.45
N GLU A 47 -6.57 -9.92 4.32
CA GLU A 47 -7.60 -9.93 3.27
C GLU A 47 -8.55 -8.73 3.39
N LEU A 48 -8.98 -8.40 4.61
CA LEU A 48 -9.83 -7.25 4.88
C LEU A 48 -9.13 -5.94 4.52
N VAL A 49 -7.90 -5.74 5.00
CA VAL A 49 -7.10 -4.55 4.68
C VAL A 49 -6.90 -4.46 3.17
N GLY A 50 -6.55 -5.57 2.51
CA GLY A 50 -6.44 -5.63 1.05
C GLY A 50 -7.72 -5.17 0.35
N THR A 51 -8.88 -5.68 0.78
CA THR A 51 -10.19 -5.33 0.21
C THR A 51 -10.54 -3.87 0.45
N VAL A 52 -10.25 -3.33 1.64
CA VAL A 52 -10.50 -1.92 1.95
C VAL A 52 -9.60 -1.01 1.12
N SER A 53 -8.31 -1.34 0.99
CA SER A 53 -7.38 -0.62 0.13
C SER A 53 -7.82 -0.65 -1.33
N ASP A 54 -8.24 -1.81 -1.85
CA ASP A 54 -8.78 -1.94 -3.21
C ASP A 54 -9.99 -1.04 -3.44
N ARG A 55 -10.93 -1.01 -2.50
CA ARG A 55 -12.12 -0.14 -2.58
C ARG A 55 -11.74 1.33 -2.49
N PHE A 56 -10.79 1.68 -1.63
CA PHE A 56 -10.30 3.05 -1.53
C PHE A 56 -9.63 3.50 -2.82
N ASP A 57 -8.80 2.65 -3.44
CA ASP A 57 -8.18 2.92 -4.74
C ASP A 57 -9.23 3.17 -5.82
N GLN A 58 -10.27 2.33 -5.88
CA GLN A 58 -11.38 2.49 -6.83
C GLN A 58 -12.15 3.80 -6.61
N LEU A 59 -12.47 4.12 -5.35
CA LEU A 59 -13.16 5.36 -5.00
C LEU A 59 -12.31 6.58 -5.36
N ASN A 60 -11.02 6.54 -5.03
CA ASN A 60 -10.09 7.62 -5.31
C ASN A 60 -9.96 7.85 -6.82
N ARG A 61 -9.83 6.77 -7.62
CA ARG A 61 -9.84 6.87 -9.09
C ARG A 61 -11.12 7.49 -9.61
N TYR A 62 -12.28 7.08 -9.09
CA TYR A 62 -13.57 7.64 -9.50
C TYR A 62 -13.67 9.14 -9.19
N VAL A 63 -13.25 9.57 -7.99
CA VAL A 63 -13.23 10.98 -7.59
C VAL A 63 -12.27 11.79 -8.47
N GLN A 64 -11.06 11.28 -8.72
CA GLN A 64 -10.08 11.94 -9.59
C GLN A 64 -10.57 12.06 -11.03
N TYR A 65 -11.17 11.00 -11.57
CA TYR A 65 -11.76 11.01 -12.91
C TYR A 65 -12.85 12.07 -13.03
N ARG A 66 -13.79 12.10 -12.08
CA ARG A 66 -14.87 13.08 -12.09
C ARG A 66 -14.35 14.51 -11.92
N ALA A 67 -13.47 14.75 -10.95
CA ALA A 67 -12.90 16.07 -10.70
C ALA A 67 -12.08 16.57 -11.89
N GLY A 68 -11.30 15.69 -12.53
CA GLY A 68 -10.51 16.01 -13.73
C GLY A 68 -11.40 16.33 -14.93
N LEU A 69 -12.47 15.55 -15.14
CA LEU A 69 -13.43 15.81 -16.22
C LEU A 69 -14.20 17.12 -15.99
N ASP A 70 -14.70 17.34 -14.77
CA ASP A 70 -15.42 18.57 -14.41
C ASP A 70 -14.51 19.80 -14.59
N LEU A 71 -13.25 19.73 -14.14
CA LEU A 71 -12.28 20.81 -14.33
C LEU A 71 -11.95 21.05 -15.80
N ALA A 72 -11.77 19.99 -16.59
CA ALA A 72 -11.51 20.11 -18.02
C ALA A 72 -12.68 20.76 -18.77
N LEU A 73 -13.91 20.33 -18.48
CA LEU A 73 -15.13 20.91 -19.06
C LEU A 73 -15.34 22.36 -18.62
N LEU A 74 -15.07 22.68 -17.36
CA LEU A 74 -15.13 24.05 -16.85
C LEU A 74 -14.22 24.96 -17.67
N TRP A 75 -12.97 24.56 -17.92
CA TRP A 75 -12.03 25.35 -18.71
C TRP A 75 -12.28 25.32 -20.22
N ALA A 76 -12.97 24.30 -20.75
CA ALA A 76 -13.38 24.25 -22.14
C ALA A 76 -14.57 25.18 -22.43
N THR A 77 -15.50 25.31 -21.48
CA THR A 77 -16.78 26.01 -21.69
C THR A 77 -16.86 27.38 -21.05
N THR A 78 -16.03 27.64 -20.04
CA THR A 78 -16.05 28.88 -19.26
C THR A 78 -14.65 29.45 -19.06
N ASN A 79 -14.57 30.59 -18.39
CA ASN A 79 -13.32 31.22 -17.96
C ASN A 79 -13.35 31.42 -16.44
N PRO A 80 -13.12 30.35 -15.64
CA PRO A 80 -13.28 30.41 -14.20
C PRO A 80 -12.26 31.38 -13.58
N PRO A 81 -12.70 32.29 -12.68
CA PRO A 81 -11.81 33.21 -11.99
C PRO A 81 -11.05 32.51 -10.87
N GLY A 82 -9.87 33.03 -10.53
CA GLY A 82 -9.16 32.64 -9.32
C GLY A 82 -9.91 33.11 -8.07
N LYS A 83 -9.56 32.51 -6.92
CA LYS A 83 -10.14 32.87 -5.62
C LYS A 83 -9.84 34.34 -5.31
N ARG A 84 -10.88 35.11 -5.04
CA ARG A 84 -10.76 36.54 -4.70
C ARG A 84 -10.49 36.67 -3.21
N GLU A 85 -9.26 37.03 -2.84
CA GLU A 85 -8.85 37.29 -1.47
C GLU A 85 -8.44 38.75 -1.31
N ALA A 86 -8.70 39.34 -0.14
CA ALA A 86 -8.36 40.73 0.12
C ALA A 86 -6.84 40.92 0.07
N GLY A 87 -6.37 41.89 -0.73
CA GLY A 87 -4.95 42.18 -0.90
C GLY A 87 -4.23 41.34 -1.97
N VAL A 88 -4.92 40.44 -2.66
CA VAL A 88 -4.37 39.70 -3.80
C VAL A 88 -4.83 40.34 -5.11
N ASP A 89 -3.88 40.60 -6.02
CA ASP A 89 -4.20 41.10 -7.35
C ASP A 89 -5.10 40.11 -8.12
N PRO A 90 -6.27 40.56 -8.61
CA PRO A 90 -7.17 39.74 -9.41
C PRO A 90 -6.53 39.00 -10.59
N ALA A 91 -5.57 39.62 -11.28
CA ALA A 91 -4.92 39.00 -12.42
C ALA A 91 -3.95 37.88 -12.00
N ALA A 92 -3.17 38.12 -10.95
CA ALA A 92 -2.31 37.11 -10.33
C ALA A 92 -3.12 35.90 -9.82
N ALA A 93 -4.27 36.14 -9.16
CA ALA A 93 -5.14 35.05 -8.69
C ALA A 93 -5.68 34.18 -9.83
N ASP A 94 -6.07 34.80 -10.95
CA ASP A 94 -6.54 34.09 -12.14
C ASP A 94 -5.41 33.26 -12.79
N ALA A 95 -4.19 33.81 -12.86
CA ALA A 95 -3.01 33.11 -13.39
C ALA A 95 -2.65 31.89 -12.52
N ALA A 96 -2.75 32.03 -11.20
CA ALA A 96 -2.51 30.95 -10.25
C ALA A 96 -3.50 29.82 -10.38
N TYR A 97 -4.77 30.16 -10.52
CA TYR A 97 -5.79 29.15 -10.73
C TYR A 97 -5.62 28.44 -12.08
N ALA A 98 -5.24 29.16 -13.14
CA ALA A 98 -4.95 28.57 -14.44
C ALA A 98 -3.73 27.63 -14.40
N GLY A 99 -2.64 28.06 -13.75
CA GLY A 99 -1.42 27.26 -13.57
C GLY A 99 -1.69 25.98 -12.79
N ALA A 100 -2.34 26.09 -11.63
CA ALA A 100 -2.71 24.95 -10.80
C ALA A 100 -3.64 23.97 -11.55
N SER A 101 -4.64 24.50 -12.27
CA SER A 101 -5.56 23.66 -13.04
C SER A 101 -4.83 22.86 -14.13
N ALA A 102 -3.89 23.49 -14.84
CA ALA A 102 -3.12 22.81 -15.87
C ALA A 102 -2.15 21.77 -15.31
N ALA A 103 -1.60 22.01 -14.13
CA ALA A 103 -0.79 21.02 -13.42
C ALA A 103 -1.62 19.77 -13.05
N VAL A 104 -2.86 19.96 -12.60
CA VAL A 104 -3.79 18.85 -12.27
C VAL A 104 -4.23 18.09 -13.52
N LEU A 105 -4.60 18.79 -14.59
CA LEU A 105 -5.07 18.17 -15.83
C LEU A 105 -3.94 17.44 -16.58
N GLY A 106 -2.72 17.97 -16.53
CA GLY A 106 -1.58 17.47 -17.28
C GLY A 106 -1.66 17.80 -18.77
N LYS A 107 -0.53 17.59 -19.47
CA LYS A 107 -0.33 18.07 -20.86
C LYS A 107 -1.32 17.48 -21.86
N GLU A 108 -1.66 16.20 -21.73
CA GLU A 108 -2.51 15.50 -22.69
C GLU A 108 -3.97 15.94 -22.61
N VAL A 109 -4.51 16.07 -21.39
CA VAL A 109 -5.87 16.58 -21.18
C VAL A 109 -5.95 18.05 -21.59
N LEU A 110 -4.93 18.84 -21.23
CA LEU A 110 -4.85 20.25 -21.60
C LEU A 110 -4.85 20.47 -23.11
N ALA A 111 -4.16 19.63 -23.87
CA ALA A 111 -4.18 19.68 -25.33
C ALA A 111 -5.60 19.51 -25.89
N VAL A 112 -6.35 18.52 -25.38
CA VAL A 112 -7.75 18.29 -25.80
C VAL A 112 -8.65 19.45 -25.35
N VAL A 113 -8.47 19.98 -24.14
CA VAL A 113 -9.22 21.15 -23.65
C VAL A 113 -9.01 22.35 -24.57
N ASN A 114 -7.78 22.63 -24.98
CA ASN A 114 -7.46 23.75 -25.88
C ASN A 114 -8.03 23.55 -27.29
N GLU A 115 -8.14 22.32 -27.79
CA GLU A 115 -8.80 22.02 -29.07
C GLU A 115 -10.32 22.27 -29.05
N ILE A 116 -10.98 22.06 -27.91
CA ILE A 116 -12.45 22.09 -27.79
C ILE A 116 -12.98 23.35 -27.09
N ARG A 117 -12.08 24.29 -26.75
CA ARG A 117 -12.41 25.48 -25.99
C ARG A 117 -13.31 26.41 -26.80
N LEU A 118 -14.44 26.81 -26.21
CA LEU A 118 -15.48 27.56 -26.90
C LEU A 118 -15.01 28.94 -27.37
N ALA A 119 -15.48 29.35 -28.55
CA ALA A 119 -15.23 30.65 -29.13
C ALA A 119 -15.64 31.78 -28.18
N GLY A 120 -14.81 32.83 -28.11
CA GLY A 120 -15.03 33.99 -27.23
C GLY A 120 -14.35 33.88 -25.85
N LEU A 121 -13.78 32.73 -25.50
CA LEU A 121 -12.98 32.59 -24.27
C LEU A 121 -11.56 33.13 -24.49
N PRO A 122 -11.07 34.05 -23.62
CA PRO A 122 -9.72 34.59 -23.74
C PRO A 122 -8.67 33.53 -23.40
N GLY A 123 -7.47 33.71 -23.96
CA GLY A 123 -6.30 32.92 -23.54
C GLY A 123 -5.89 33.26 -22.12
N ARG A 124 -5.40 32.27 -21.37
CA ARG A 124 -4.89 32.44 -20.00
C ARG A 124 -3.46 31.94 -19.89
N ARG A 125 -2.62 32.75 -19.25
CA ARG A 125 -1.27 32.37 -18.84
C ARG A 125 -1.34 31.72 -17.45
N GLY A 126 -0.40 30.83 -17.17
CA GLY A 126 -0.22 30.28 -15.82
C GLY A 126 0.60 31.22 -14.95
N ASP A 127 0.98 30.73 -13.77
CA ASP A 127 1.83 31.45 -12.82
C ASP A 127 3.22 31.80 -13.34
N ASP A 128 3.71 31.06 -14.35
CA ASP A 128 5.02 31.33 -14.94
C ASP A 128 4.97 32.58 -15.84
N PRO A 129 5.62 33.69 -15.46
CA PRO A 129 5.61 34.93 -16.24
C PRO A 129 6.32 34.80 -17.59
N ALA A 130 7.24 33.83 -17.73
CA ALA A 130 7.95 33.52 -18.96
C ALA A 130 7.24 32.45 -19.81
N GLY A 131 6.19 31.83 -19.27
CA GLY A 131 5.44 30.77 -19.90
C GLY A 131 4.47 31.25 -20.98
N GLY A 132 4.26 30.39 -21.99
CA GLY A 132 3.20 30.57 -22.98
C GLY A 132 1.79 30.50 -22.36
N ALA A 133 0.77 30.79 -23.18
CA ALA A 133 -0.61 30.59 -22.75
C ALA A 133 -0.84 29.11 -22.43
N VAL A 134 -1.24 28.84 -21.19
CA VAL A 134 -1.57 27.50 -20.70
C VAL A 134 -2.91 27.06 -21.26
N PHE A 135 -3.89 27.97 -21.24
CA PHE A 135 -5.12 27.82 -21.97
C PHE A 135 -5.14 28.78 -23.16
N THR A 136 -5.33 28.25 -24.36
CA THR A 136 -5.34 29.07 -25.57
C THR A 136 -6.65 29.84 -25.71
N GLN A 137 -6.68 30.84 -26.60
CA GLN A 137 -7.93 31.48 -26.95
C GLN A 137 -8.86 30.44 -27.60
N GLY A 138 -10.13 30.45 -27.19
CA GLY A 138 -11.11 29.50 -27.69
C GLY A 138 -11.54 29.83 -29.13
N SER A 139 -11.70 28.78 -29.93
CA SER A 139 -12.10 28.86 -31.34
C SER A 139 -13.18 27.84 -31.71
N ALA A 140 -13.52 26.91 -30.81
CA ALA A 140 -14.46 25.84 -31.09
C ALA A 140 -15.91 26.26 -30.88
N ASP A 141 -16.82 25.59 -31.59
CA ASP A 141 -18.27 25.70 -31.36
C ASP A 141 -18.79 24.52 -30.51
N MET A 142 -20.08 24.57 -30.16
CA MET A 142 -20.70 23.55 -29.32
C MET A 142 -20.73 22.17 -30.01
N ASP A 143 -20.83 22.12 -31.34
CA ASP A 143 -20.85 20.87 -32.08
C ASP A 143 -19.48 20.18 -32.10
N GLN A 144 -18.40 20.97 -32.18
CA GLN A 144 -17.03 20.49 -32.06
C GLN A 144 -16.76 19.98 -30.65
N LEU A 145 -17.24 20.69 -29.62
CA LEU A 145 -17.16 20.23 -28.23
C LEU A 145 -17.82 18.86 -28.07
N VAL A 146 -19.09 18.73 -28.46
CA VAL A 146 -19.86 17.48 -28.32
C VAL A 146 -19.21 16.32 -29.08
N ARG A 147 -18.74 16.56 -30.31
CA ARG A 147 -18.05 15.52 -31.11
C ARG A 147 -16.73 15.06 -30.49
N ARG A 148 -16.05 15.92 -29.72
CA ARG A 148 -14.75 15.64 -29.11
C ARG A 148 -14.83 15.20 -27.65
N LEU A 149 -16.00 15.26 -27.01
CA LEU A 149 -16.22 14.77 -25.64
C LEU A 149 -15.68 13.35 -25.39
N PRO A 150 -15.88 12.36 -26.28
CA PRO A 150 -15.33 11.02 -26.06
C PRO A 150 -13.78 11.02 -25.97
N ARG A 151 -13.12 11.88 -26.75
CA ARG A 151 -11.65 12.03 -26.70
C ARG A 151 -11.20 12.64 -25.37
N LEU A 152 -11.94 13.63 -24.88
CA LEU A 152 -11.65 14.24 -23.57
C LEU A 152 -11.80 13.22 -22.44
N VAL A 153 -12.90 12.48 -22.43
CA VAL A 153 -13.18 11.40 -21.47
C VAL A 153 -12.03 10.39 -21.43
N ASN A 154 -11.59 9.93 -22.61
CA ASN A 154 -10.50 8.95 -22.70
C ASN A 154 -9.15 9.52 -22.23
N ALA A 155 -8.86 10.79 -22.52
CA ALA A 155 -7.63 11.45 -22.07
C ALA A 155 -7.59 11.60 -20.55
N VAL A 156 -8.72 11.96 -19.91
CA VAL A 156 -8.83 12.05 -18.45
C VAL A 156 -8.69 10.69 -17.80
N ALA A 157 -9.37 9.66 -18.34
CA ALA A 157 -9.24 8.29 -17.84
C ALA A 157 -7.77 7.80 -17.87
N ALA A 158 -7.07 7.98 -19.00
CA ALA A 158 -5.68 7.61 -19.13
C ALA A 158 -4.72 8.40 -18.21
N SER A 159 -5.05 9.66 -17.91
CA SER A 159 -4.30 10.47 -16.94
C SER A 159 -4.41 9.90 -15.53
N VAL A 160 -5.64 9.57 -15.09
CA VAL A 160 -5.91 9.01 -13.76
C VAL A 160 -5.28 7.62 -13.59
N ASP A 161 -5.38 6.76 -14.61
CA ASP A 161 -4.80 5.42 -14.56
C ASP A 161 -3.28 5.46 -14.37
N ARG A 162 -2.57 6.39 -15.02
CA ARG A 162 -1.13 6.57 -14.83
C ARG A 162 -0.76 7.05 -13.43
N ALA A 163 -1.56 7.94 -12.84
CA ALA A 163 -1.32 8.45 -11.49
C ALA A 163 -1.52 7.38 -10.39
N ALA A 164 -2.43 6.42 -10.62
CA ALA A 164 -2.81 5.40 -9.63
C ALA A 164 -1.72 4.33 -9.34
N HIS A 165 -0.64 4.26 -10.11
CA HIS A 165 0.38 3.20 -9.99
C HIS A 165 1.52 3.54 -9.02
N ALA A 166 1.44 4.65 -8.27
CA ALA A 166 2.60 5.23 -7.57
C ALA A 166 2.89 4.70 -6.15
N ALA A 167 2.01 3.94 -5.50
CA ALA A 167 2.23 3.46 -4.13
C ALA A 167 2.16 1.92 -4.03
N PRO A 168 3.24 1.22 -3.62
CA PRO A 168 3.18 -0.20 -3.32
C PRO A 168 2.27 -0.44 -2.10
N ARG A 169 1.37 -1.42 -2.19
CA ARG A 169 0.58 -1.87 -1.04
C ARG A 169 1.50 -2.55 -0.03
N GLU A 170 1.56 -2.06 1.20
CA GLU A 170 2.29 -2.69 2.31
C GLU A 170 1.63 -4.02 2.72
N ARG A 171 1.89 -5.09 1.97
CA ARG A 171 1.60 -6.48 2.37
C ARG A 171 2.79 -7.15 3.07
N ALA A 172 3.97 -6.54 3.00
CA ALA A 172 5.22 -7.08 3.54
C ALA A 172 5.13 -7.42 5.04
N ALA A 173 4.39 -6.63 5.83
CA ALA A 173 4.20 -6.90 7.25
C ALA A 173 3.38 -8.17 7.54
N PHE A 174 2.35 -8.46 6.72
CA PHE A 174 1.54 -9.68 6.86
C PHE A 174 2.31 -10.92 6.43
N ASP A 175 3.10 -10.81 5.36
CA ASP A 175 3.96 -11.88 4.87
C ASP A 175 5.06 -12.24 5.89
N ALA A 176 5.69 -11.21 6.49
CA ALA A 176 6.67 -11.40 7.57
C ALA A 176 6.05 -12.06 8.82
N TYR A 177 4.84 -11.66 9.20
CA TYR A 177 4.13 -12.30 10.31
C TYR A 177 3.83 -13.78 10.04
N ALA A 178 3.31 -14.10 8.84
CA ALA A 178 3.02 -15.48 8.46
C ALA A 178 4.27 -16.37 8.49
N LYS A 179 5.40 -15.85 8.02
CA LYS A 179 6.71 -16.51 8.07
C LYS A 179 7.14 -16.79 9.51
N ASN A 180 7.07 -15.79 10.39
CA ASN A 180 7.47 -15.92 11.80
C ASN A 180 6.60 -16.93 12.56
N VAL A 181 5.28 -16.94 12.33
CA VAL A 181 4.40 -17.94 12.94
C VAL A 181 4.69 -19.35 12.39
N GLY A 182 5.02 -19.48 11.11
CA GLY A 182 5.48 -20.75 10.53
C GLY A 182 6.70 -21.32 11.26
N ALA A 183 7.72 -20.48 11.49
CA ALA A 183 8.92 -20.86 12.23
C ALA A 183 8.61 -21.25 13.69
N LEU A 184 7.74 -20.51 14.39
CA LEU A 184 7.32 -20.84 15.76
C LEU A 184 6.59 -22.18 15.86
N ARG A 185 5.73 -22.50 14.88
CA ARG A 185 5.04 -23.79 14.82
C ARG A 185 6.01 -24.94 14.54
N GLN A 186 7.03 -24.71 13.72
CA GLN A 186 8.08 -25.69 13.47
C GLN A 186 8.91 -25.97 14.73
N ILE A 187 9.28 -24.92 15.48
CA ILE A 187 9.95 -25.07 16.79
C ILE A 187 9.07 -25.88 17.75
N ASN A 188 7.77 -25.56 17.83
CA ASN A 188 6.84 -26.26 18.72
C ASN A 188 6.68 -27.75 18.31
N ALA A 189 6.64 -28.05 17.02
CA ALA A 189 6.61 -29.42 16.51
C ALA A 189 7.88 -30.21 16.87
N THR A 190 9.07 -29.60 16.78
CA THR A 190 10.33 -30.23 17.17
C THR A 190 10.40 -30.43 18.69
N VAL A 191 9.98 -29.46 19.49
CA VAL A 191 9.88 -29.58 20.96
C VAL A 191 8.92 -30.70 21.36
N LYS A 192 7.75 -30.79 20.73
CA LYS A 192 6.81 -31.88 20.97
C LYS A 192 7.42 -33.25 20.64
N ARG A 193 8.17 -33.35 19.54
CA ARG A 193 8.87 -34.59 19.14
C ARG A 193 9.89 -35.02 20.20
N TYR A 194 10.63 -34.08 20.79
CA TYR A 194 11.54 -34.38 21.91
C TYR A 194 10.81 -34.82 23.19
N LEU A 195 9.62 -34.29 23.44
CA LEU A 195 8.84 -34.64 24.64
C LEU A 195 8.10 -35.96 24.48
N ASP A 196 7.82 -36.38 23.25
CA ASP A 196 7.22 -37.66 22.93
C ASP A 196 8.27 -38.78 22.79
N ILE A 197 9.52 -38.44 22.45
CA ILE A 197 10.69 -39.33 22.48
C ILE A 197 11.40 -39.09 23.82
N ASP A 198 10.92 -39.70 24.90
CA ASP A 198 11.69 -39.70 26.15
C ASP A 198 13.10 -40.25 25.88
N VAL A 199 14.10 -39.38 26.02
CA VAL A 199 15.57 -39.61 26.00
C VAL A 199 16.28 -39.56 24.62
N THR A 200 17.29 -38.69 24.57
CA THR A 200 18.32 -38.41 23.54
C THR A 200 17.98 -37.39 22.44
N VAL A 201 18.66 -36.25 22.50
CA VAL A 201 18.54 -35.14 21.54
C VAL A 201 19.40 -35.46 20.29
N ALA A 202 18.79 -35.65 19.13
CA ALA A 202 19.52 -35.84 17.88
C ALA A 202 20.17 -34.52 17.42
N PRO A 203 21.46 -34.51 16.99
CA PRO A 203 22.15 -33.28 16.59
C PRO A 203 21.51 -32.52 15.41
N GLN A 204 20.70 -33.21 14.61
CA GLN A 204 19.99 -32.64 13.46
C GLN A 204 18.84 -31.73 13.91
N ASP A 205 18.08 -32.14 14.91
CA ASP A 205 16.95 -31.38 15.43
C ASP A 205 17.39 -30.09 16.16
N VAL A 206 18.59 -30.07 16.76
CA VAL A 206 19.21 -28.85 17.32
C VAL A 206 19.55 -27.84 16.22
N ARG A 207 19.98 -28.33 15.06
CA ARG A 207 20.28 -27.48 13.90
C ARG A 207 18.99 -26.90 13.32
N GLU A 208 17.93 -27.69 13.21
CA GLU A 208 16.62 -27.21 12.74
C GLU A 208 16.06 -26.09 13.62
N ILE A 209 16.17 -26.21 14.95
CA ILE A 209 15.76 -25.15 15.89
C ILE A 209 16.65 -23.91 15.71
N ALA A 210 17.97 -24.08 15.64
CA ALA A 210 18.90 -22.97 15.48
C ALA A 210 18.67 -22.22 14.16
N ASP A 211 18.35 -22.95 13.08
CA ASP A 211 18.07 -22.37 11.78
C ASP A 211 16.71 -21.66 11.75
N ALA A 212 15.68 -22.24 12.38
CA ALA A 212 14.38 -21.58 12.56
C ALA A 212 14.47 -20.28 13.40
N ILE A 213 15.33 -20.25 14.43
CA ILE A 213 15.57 -19.04 15.24
C ILE A 213 16.32 -17.98 14.42
N ARG A 214 17.34 -18.36 13.64
CA ARG A 214 18.04 -17.41 12.75
C ARG A 214 17.13 -16.84 11.68
N GLU A 215 16.16 -17.61 11.21
CA GLU A 215 15.19 -17.18 10.22
C GLU A 215 14.20 -16.13 10.75
N ILE A 216 13.92 -16.12 12.06
CA ILE A 216 13.13 -15.10 12.76
C ILE A 216 13.96 -13.81 13.01
N GLN A 217 15.28 -13.92 13.16
CA GLN A 217 16.18 -12.80 13.46
C GLN A 217 16.64 -12.00 12.22
N ARG A 218 16.29 -12.46 11.01
CA ARG A 218 16.59 -11.79 9.73
C ARG A 218 15.34 -11.14 9.16
#